data_AF-A0A353LXN4-F1
#
_entry.id   AF-A0A353LXN4-F1
#
_cell.length_a   1.000
_cell.length_b   1.000
_cell.length_c   1.000
_cell.angle_alpha   90.00
_cell.angle_beta   90.00
_cell.angle_gamma   90.00
#
_symmetry.space_group_name_H-M   'P 1'
#
loop_
_entity.id
_entity.type
_entity.pdbx_description
1 polymer ?
#
loop_
_entity_poly.entity_id
_entity_poly.type
_entity_poly.pdbx_seq_one_letter_code
_entity_poly.pdbx_strand_id
1 'polypeptide(L)' 'MNGGDGMECLICQSLLADDECLVFCGEAICGDCEARLMEQTVEAPGYDIQVRALRLLWQRQFLAARDRHLMDGDRV' A
#
# COMPACT_ATOMS: atom_id res chain seq x y z
N MET A 1 -3.81 -25.44 3.93
CA MET A 1 -2.99 -24.58 3.04
C MET A 1 -2.43 -23.50 3.93
N ASN A 2 -1.12 -23.51 4.12
CA ASN A 2 -0.42 -22.70 5.11
C ASN A 2 -0.48 -21.23 4.71
N GLY A 3 -1.20 -20.43 5.50
CA GLY A 3 -1.07 -18.97 5.49
C GLY A 3 0.26 -18.62 6.13
N GLY A 4 1.29 -18.47 5.30
CA GLY A 4 2.35 -17.54 5.65
C GLY A 4 1.83 -16.18 5.25
N ASP A 5 1.47 -15.34 6.23
CA ASP A 5 1.22 -13.90 6.04
C ASP A 5 2.53 -13.22 5.63
N GLY A 6 3.07 -13.58 4.47
CA GLY A 6 4.18 -12.88 3.85
C GLY A 6 3.66 -11.52 3.42
N MET A 7 4.26 -10.45 3.94
CA MET A 7 3.83 -9.10 3.61
C MET A 7 4.03 -8.88 2.11
N GLU A 8 2.99 -8.45 1.39
CA GLU A 8 3.08 -8.20 -0.05
C GLU A 8 3.42 -6.73 -0.30
N CYS A 9 4.27 -6.48 -1.30
CA CYS A 9 4.54 -5.12 -1.74
C CYS A 9 3.30 -4.49 -2.39
N LEU A 10 2.88 -3.33 -1.92
CA LEU A 10 1.75 -2.55 -2.42
C LEU A 10 1.82 -2.27 -3.93
N ILE A 11 3.03 -2.11 -4.48
CA ILE A 11 3.24 -1.71 -5.87
C ILE A 11 3.38 -2.91 -6.80
N CYS A 12 4.30 -3.83 -6.50
CA CYS A 12 4.60 -4.96 -7.37
C CYS A 12 3.92 -6.28 -6.99
N GLN A 13 3.24 -6.33 -5.83
CA GLN A 13 2.58 -7.53 -5.27
C GLN A 13 3.54 -8.71 -5.05
N SER A 14 4.85 -8.46 -5.04
CA SER A 14 5.84 -9.46 -4.66
C SER A 14 5.80 -9.70 -3.15
N LEU A 15 5.94 -10.97 -2.75
CA LEU A 15 6.15 -11.35 -1.35
C LEU A 15 7.46 -10.77 -0.84
N LEU A 16 7.41 -10.12 0.32
CA LEU A 16 8.56 -9.54 1.00
C LEU A 16 9.14 -10.55 1.99
N ALA A 17 10.48 -10.53 2.10
CA ALA A 17 11.15 -11.05 3.29
C ALA A 17 11.13 -9.95 4.36
N ASP A 18 10.95 -10.34 5.63
CA ASP A 18 10.63 -9.44 6.75
C ASP A 18 11.61 -8.27 6.98
N ASP A 19 12.80 -8.30 6.39
CA ASP A 19 13.92 -7.47 6.86
C ASP A 19 14.12 -6.14 6.09
N GLU A 20 13.55 -5.96 4.89
CA GLU A 20 13.78 -4.74 4.09
C GLU A 20 12.52 -4.26 3.34
N CYS A 21 11.59 -3.64 4.06
CA CYS A 21 10.45 -2.96 3.46
C CYS A 21 10.10 -1.64 4.15
N LEU A 22 9.65 -0.67 3.34
CA LEU A 22 9.04 0.55 3.84
C LEU A 22 7.58 0.28 4.17
N VAL A 23 7.18 0.45 5.42
CA VAL A 23 5.77 0.39 5.82
C VAL A 23 5.14 1.78 5.73
N PHE A 24 4.16 1.94 4.84
CA PHE A 24 3.45 3.19 4.59
C PHE A 24 1.94 2.98 4.72
N CYS A 25 1.30 3.73 5.63
CA CYS A 25 -0.14 3.64 5.91
C CYS A 25 -0.67 2.21 6.21
N GLY A 26 0.19 1.33 6.74
CA GLY A 26 -0.16 -0.06 7.07
C GLY A 26 0.08 -1.07 5.94
N GLU A 27 0.56 -0.63 4.78
CA GLU A 27 0.98 -1.49 3.68
C GLU A 27 2.51 -1.47 3.54
N ALA A 28 3.11 -2.54 3.02
CA ALA A 28 4.55 -2.60 2.79
C ALA A 28 4.94 -2.30 1.35
N ILE A 29 6.14 -1.78 1.16
CA ILE A 29 6.75 -1.48 -0.13
C ILE A 29 8.17 -2.08 -0.13
N CYS A 30 8.51 -2.89 -1.13
CA CYS A 30 9.86 -3.44 -1.27
C CYS A 30 10.89 -2.32 -1.55
N GLY A 31 12.15 -2.55 -1.17
CA GLY A 31 13.24 -1.61 -1.43
C GLY A 31 13.35 -1.16 -2.90
N ASP A 32 13.13 -2.06 -3.87
CA ASP A 32 13.14 -1.71 -5.30
C ASP A 32 12.03 -0.70 -5.67
N CYS A 33 10.83 -0.88 -5.10
CA CYS A 33 9.71 0.02 -5.35
C CYS A 33 9.85 1.33 -4.60
N GLU A 34 10.46 1.31 -3.41
CA GLU A 34 10.83 2.51 -2.66
C GLU A 34 11.86 3.36 -3.42
N ALA A 35 12.95 2.75 -3.88
CA ALA A 35 13.97 3.44 -4.67
C ALA A 35 13.35 4.08 -5.93
N ARG A 36 12.49 3.33 -6.63
CA ARG A 36 11.76 3.87 -7.80
C ARG A 36 10.81 5.02 -7.45
N LEU A 37 10.17 5.00 -6.28
CA LEU A 37 9.33 6.13 -5.83
C LEU A 37 10.16 7.40 -5.60
N MET A 38 11.37 7.25 -5.05
CA MET A 38 12.24 8.39 -4.77
C MET A 38 12.94 8.94 -6.02
N GLU A 39 13.26 8.08 -6.97
CA GLU A 39 14.08 8.44 -8.14
C GLU A 39 13.26 8.78 -9.40
N GLN A 40 12.02 8.26 -9.54
CA GLN A 40 11.25 8.44 -10.78
C GLN A 40 10.58 9.82 -10.84
N THR A 41 10.68 10.44 -12.03
CA THR A 41 9.88 11.61 -12.38
C THR A 41 8.52 11.20 -12.92
N VAL A 42 7.56 12.12 -12.90
CA VAL A 42 6.18 11.88 -13.37
C VAL A 42 6.08 11.46 -14.85
N GLU A 43 7.11 11.74 -15.64
CA GLU A 43 7.20 11.39 -17.06
C GLU A 43 7.84 10.02 -17.30
N ALA A 44 8.40 9.40 -16.25
CA ALA A 44 9.08 8.13 -16.37
C ALA A 44 8.09 6.99 -16.67
N PRO A 45 8.46 6.05 -17.57
CA PRO A 45 7.64 4.90 -17.85
C PRO A 45 7.45 4.05 -16.59
N GLY A 46 6.20 3.66 -16.31
CA GLY A 46 5.83 2.88 -15.13
C GLY A 46 5.52 3.71 -13.89
N TYR A 47 5.58 5.05 -13.95
CA TYR A 47 5.12 5.92 -12.87
C TYR A 47 3.60 5.76 -12.61
N ASP A 48 2.83 5.48 -13.66
CA ASP A 48 1.39 5.23 -13.60
C ASP A 48 1.03 4.03 -12.71
N ILE A 49 1.92 3.04 -12.63
CA ILE A 49 1.76 1.86 -11.78
C ILE A 49 1.80 2.28 -10.30
N GLN A 50 2.75 3.15 -9.93
CA GLN A 50 2.88 3.68 -8.57
C GLN A 50 1.68 4.54 -8.19
N VAL A 51 1.26 5.43 -9.10
CA VAL A 51 0.07 6.28 -8.89
C VAL A 51 -1.19 5.42 -8.71
N ARG A 52 -1.34 4.36 -9.48
CA ARG A 52 -2.47 3.43 -9.35
C ARG A 52 -2.46 2.74 -7.99
N ALA A 53 -1.31 2.22 -7.55
CA ALA A 53 -1.17 1.55 -6.27
C ALA A 53 -1.50 2.49 -5.09
N LEU A 54 -0.93 3.70 -5.09
CA LEU A 54 -1.20 4.71 -4.06
C LEU A 54 -2.65 5.21 -4.07
N ARG A 55 -3.27 5.32 -5.25
CA ARG A 55 -4.70 5.68 -5.35
C ARG A 55 -5.58 4.59 -4.73
N LEU A 56 -5.29 3.32 -4.99
CA LEU A 56 -6.03 2.21 -4.41
C LEU A 56 -5.86 2.16 -2.88
N LEU A 57 -4.63 2.38 -2.40
CA LEU A 57 -4.37 2.54 -0.97
C LEU A 57 -5.25 3.64 -0.36
N TRP A 58 -5.24 4.83 -0.96
CA TRP A 58 -6.03 5.95 -0.45
C TRP A 58 -7.53 5.65 -0.44
N GLN A 59 -8.05 4.99 -1.48
CA GLN A 59 -9.45 4.57 -1.54
C GLN A 59 -9.79 3.59 -0.42
N ARG A 60 -8.93 2.60 -0.16
CA ARG A 60 -9.11 1.64 0.95
C ARG A 60 -9.10 2.35 2.30
N GLN A 61 -8.14 3.24 2.54
CA GLN A 61 -8.02 4.00 3.79
C GLN A 61 -9.24 4.92 4.01
N PHE A 62 -9.71 5.58 2.95
CA PHE A 62 -10.89 6.44 3.03
C PHE A 62 -12.15 5.62 3.37
N LEU A 63 -12.34 4.47 2.72
CA LEU A 63 -13.46 3.57 3.02
C LEU A 63 -13.37 3.05 4.47
N ALA A 64 -12.19 2.60 4.90
CA ALA A 64 -11.97 2.13 6.27
C ALA A 64 -12.23 3.25 7.30
N ALA A 65 -11.84 4.49 7.01
CA ALA A 65 -12.12 5.63 7.88
C ALA A 65 -13.63 5.96 7.93
N ARG A 66 -14.31 5.96 6.79
CA ARG A 66 -15.76 6.15 6.72
C ARG A 66 -16.51 5.07 7.49
N ASP A 67 -16.13 3.82 7.31
CA ASP A 67 -16.80 2.68 7.96
C ASP A 67 -16.59 2.73 9.49
N ARG A 68 -15.42 3.18 9.97
CA ARG A 68 -15.22 3.48 11.40
C ARG A 68 -16.13 4.58 11.92
N HIS A 69 -16.28 5.68 11.17
CA HIS A 69 -17.19 6.78 11.56
C HIS A 69 -18.67 6.35 11.59
N LEU A 70 -19.08 5.44 10.72
CA LEU A 70 -20.44 4.88 10.73
C LEU A 70 -20.68 3.98 11.96
N MET A 71 -19.68 3.20 12.38
CA MET A 71 -19.77 2.34 13.57
C MET A 71 -19.75 3.12 14.88
N ASP A 72 -19.04 4.25 14.95
CA ASP A 72 -19.05 5.14 16.13
C ASP A 72 -20.37 5.91 16.30
N GLY A 73 -21.12 6.11 15.21
CA GLY A 73 -22.42 6.81 15.22
C GLY A 73 -23.61 5.96 15.69
N ASP A 74 -23.46 4.63 15.77
CA ASP A 74 -24.55 3.69 16.10
C ASP A 74 -24.57 3.31 17.60
N ARG A 75 -24.07 4.21 18.45
CA ARG A 75 -24.19 4.12 19.92
C ARG A 75 -25.27 5.08 20.41
N VAL A 76 -26.55 4.69 20.24
CA VAL A 76 -27.71 5.27 20.93
C VAL A 76 -28.36 4.21 21.80
#